data_AF-A0A7X8D065-F1
#
_entry.id   AF-A0A7X8D065-F1
#
_cell.length_a   1.000
_cell.length_b   1.000
_cell.length_c   1.000
_cell.angle_alpha   90.00
_cell.angle_beta   90.00
_cell.angle_gamma   90.00
#
_symmetry.space_group_name_H-M   'P 1'
#
loop_
_entity.id
_entity.type
_entity.pdbx_description
1 polymer ?
#
loop_
_entity_poly.entity_id
_entity_poly.type
_entity_poly.pdbx_seq_one_letter_code
_entity_poly.pdbx_strand_id
1 'polypeptide(L)'
;VRVQISHIGSMTAFGHSAEALRMTDEARAEGLDVTMDCYPYAAFCTYIGSAVFDPGFEERWNKGLESLEAASGKYKGTRLTPASYADLRANDPHALIIAHVMNEEEIRLCLSHPECAVASDGVLHQGQGHPRAAGTFPRALRWLREAGLSWPEAVRHATSLPASMAFLPSGVLSEGAPADLVLFSPDRLKDKATFQDQLAPPEGIEYVIVNGKVALEKDEITRPAVGRLLTRPPVK
;
A
#
# COMPACT_ATOMS: atom_id res chain seq x y z
N VAL A 1 -7.87 -19.81 -13.32
CA VAL A 1 -7.58 -18.36 -13.49
C VAL A 1 -7.32 -17.80 -12.11
N ARG A 2 -6.28 -16.98 -11.92
CA ARG A 2 -6.01 -16.31 -10.64
C ARG A 2 -6.77 -14.99 -10.56
N VAL A 3 -7.38 -14.71 -9.42
CA VAL A 3 -8.02 -13.43 -9.08
C VAL A 3 -7.18 -12.74 -8.01
N GLN A 4 -6.96 -11.44 -8.15
CA GLN A 4 -6.34 -10.62 -7.12
C GLN A 4 -7.34 -9.56 -6.65
N ILE A 5 -7.64 -9.56 -5.36
CA ILE A 5 -8.41 -8.52 -4.69
C ILE A 5 -7.43 -7.43 -4.25
N SER A 6 -7.34 -6.37 -5.05
CA SER A 6 -6.49 -5.22 -4.72
C SER A 6 -6.98 -4.54 -3.45
N HIS A 7 -6.03 -4.07 -2.63
CA HIS A 7 -6.23 -3.21 -1.47
C HIS A 7 -7.48 -3.57 -0.66
N ILE A 8 -7.63 -4.83 -0.23
CA ILE A 8 -8.84 -5.37 0.40
C ILE A 8 -9.30 -4.51 1.59
N GLY A 9 -8.36 -4.03 2.41
CA GLY A 9 -8.65 -3.10 3.50
C GLY A 9 -9.34 -1.82 3.03
N SER A 10 -8.91 -1.25 1.89
CA SER A 10 -9.53 -0.06 1.28
C SER A 10 -10.99 -0.25 0.88
N MET A 11 -11.39 -1.50 0.64
CA MET A 11 -12.71 -1.86 0.16
C MET A 11 -13.66 -2.26 1.28
N THR A 12 -13.11 -2.69 2.43
CA THR A 12 -13.86 -3.47 3.43
C THR A 12 -13.75 -2.94 4.86
N ALA A 13 -12.78 -2.07 5.16
CA ALA A 13 -12.55 -1.50 6.50
C ALA A 13 -13.56 -0.40 6.88
N PHE A 14 -14.84 -0.72 6.66
CA PHE A 14 -16.04 0.04 6.98
C PHE A 14 -17.02 -0.84 7.79
N GLY A 15 -16.52 -1.88 8.47
CA GLY A 15 -17.30 -2.87 9.22
C GLY A 15 -17.46 -4.23 8.54
N HIS A 16 -16.74 -4.48 7.43
CA HIS A 16 -16.93 -5.65 6.57
C HIS A 16 -15.66 -6.49 6.39
N SER A 17 -14.52 -6.13 6.99
CA SER A 17 -13.25 -6.82 6.74
C SER A 17 -13.28 -8.29 7.16
N ALA A 18 -13.86 -8.59 8.32
CA ALA A 18 -13.95 -9.98 8.80
C ALA A 18 -14.80 -10.88 7.87
N GLU A 19 -15.90 -10.35 7.34
CA GLU A 19 -16.74 -11.05 6.37
C GLU A 19 -16.02 -11.26 5.04
N ALA A 20 -15.36 -10.22 4.51
CA ALA A 20 -14.62 -10.32 3.27
C ALA A 20 -13.45 -11.31 3.33
N LEU A 21 -12.73 -11.35 4.45
CA LEU A 21 -11.68 -12.34 4.69
C LEU A 21 -12.26 -13.75 4.76
N ARG A 22 -13.36 -13.96 5.50
CA ARG A 22 -14.04 -15.25 5.55
C ARG A 22 -14.46 -15.74 4.16
N MET A 23 -15.07 -14.89 3.36
CA MET A 23 -15.45 -15.22 1.97
C MET A 23 -14.24 -15.56 1.10
N THR A 24 -13.12 -14.86 1.31
CA THR A 24 -11.87 -15.12 0.59
C THR A 24 -11.30 -16.49 0.98
N ASP A 25 -11.32 -16.84 2.26
CA ASP A 25 -10.87 -18.14 2.75
C ASP A 25 -11.76 -19.29 2.28
N GLU A 26 -13.09 -19.11 2.31
CA GLU A 26 -14.06 -20.07 1.79
C GLU A 26 -13.81 -20.34 0.29
N ALA A 27 -13.66 -19.29 -0.53
CA ALA A 27 -13.33 -19.42 -1.94
C ALA A 27 -12.01 -20.18 -2.17
N ARG A 28 -10.99 -19.90 -1.36
CA ARG A 28 -9.70 -20.61 -1.44
C ARG A 28 -9.81 -22.07 -1.00
N ALA A 29 -10.61 -22.36 0.01
CA ALA A 29 -10.88 -23.73 0.47
C ALA A 29 -11.61 -24.56 -0.59
N GLU A 30 -12.43 -23.93 -1.44
CA GLU A 30 -13.06 -24.54 -2.61
C GLU A 30 -12.09 -24.75 -3.80
N GLY A 31 -10.82 -24.34 -3.65
CA GLY A 31 -9.77 -24.52 -4.66
C GLY A 31 -9.64 -23.36 -5.64
N LEU A 32 -10.28 -22.22 -5.38
CA LEU A 32 -10.09 -21.02 -6.19
C LEU A 32 -8.74 -20.34 -5.88
N ASP A 33 -8.04 -19.92 -6.93
CA ASP A 33 -6.78 -19.18 -6.82
C ASP A 33 -7.08 -17.69 -6.62
N VAL A 34 -7.35 -17.30 -5.37
CA VAL A 34 -7.64 -15.92 -4.96
C VAL A 34 -6.50 -15.38 -4.11
N THR A 35 -5.96 -14.23 -4.50
CA THR A 35 -4.92 -13.51 -3.77
C THR A 35 -5.43 -12.13 -3.37
N MET A 36 -4.80 -11.50 -2.38
CA MET A 36 -5.18 -10.16 -1.94
C MET A 36 -3.99 -9.37 -1.42
N ASP A 37 -4.14 -8.06 -1.38
CA ASP A 37 -3.14 -7.15 -0.82
C ASP A 37 -3.76 -6.00 0.00
N CYS A 38 -2.95 -5.37 0.84
CA CYS A 38 -3.37 -4.23 1.66
C CYS A 38 -2.19 -3.30 1.95
N TYR A 39 -2.49 -2.01 2.14
CA TYR A 39 -1.56 -1.01 2.67
C TYR A 39 -1.87 -0.72 4.15
N PRO A 40 -0.87 -0.32 4.97
CA PRO A 40 -1.02 -0.14 6.42
C PRO A 40 -1.51 1.26 6.81
N TYR A 41 -2.63 1.73 6.24
CA TYR A 41 -3.20 3.04 6.54
C TYR A 41 -4.72 3.01 6.58
N ALA A 42 -5.32 3.66 7.57
CA ALA A 42 -6.77 3.86 7.70
C ALA A 42 -7.31 5.04 6.86
N ALA A 43 -6.60 5.40 5.79
CA ALA A 43 -7.02 6.41 4.82
C ALA A 43 -6.66 5.95 3.40
N PHE A 44 -7.59 6.14 2.46
CA PHE A 44 -7.33 5.88 1.04
C PHE A 44 -7.06 7.20 0.31
N CYS A 45 -6.49 7.13 -0.89
CA CYS A 45 -6.23 8.32 -1.72
C CYS A 45 -6.59 8.07 -3.17
N THR A 46 -7.38 8.98 -3.76
CA THR A 46 -7.70 8.98 -5.18
C THR A 46 -8.10 10.39 -5.63
N TYR A 47 -8.38 10.56 -6.92
CA TYR A 47 -8.79 11.83 -7.49
C TYR A 47 -10.16 12.28 -6.98
N ILE A 48 -10.33 13.57 -6.69
CA ILE A 48 -11.62 14.16 -6.31
C ILE A 48 -12.70 13.95 -7.39
N GLY A 49 -12.29 13.78 -8.65
CA GLY A 49 -13.15 13.44 -9.80
C GLY A 49 -13.78 12.05 -9.73
N SER A 50 -13.26 11.14 -8.90
CA SER A 50 -13.74 9.76 -8.78
C SER A 50 -15.13 9.66 -8.15
N ALA A 51 -15.91 8.67 -8.59
CA ALA A 51 -17.29 8.46 -8.13
C ALA A 51 -17.43 8.22 -6.62
N VAL A 52 -16.37 7.79 -5.95
CA VAL A 52 -16.35 7.64 -4.48
C VAL A 52 -16.68 8.95 -3.76
N PHE A 53 -16.34 10.10 -4.35
CA PHE A 53 -16.60 11.44 -3.82
C PHE A 53 -17.85 12.11 -4.41
N ASP A 54 -18.66 11.41 -5.22
CA ASP A 54 -19.94 11.95 -5.69
C ASP A 54 -20.88 12.20 -4.50
N PRO A 55 -21.84 13.15 -4.62
CA PRO A 55 -22.78 13.48 -3.55
C PRO A 55 -23.41 12.25 -2.86
N GLY A 56 -23.58 12.34 -1.54
CA GLY A 56 -24.05 11.23 -0.71
C GLY A 56 -22.91 10.32 -0.22
N PHE A 57 -21.64 10.69 -0.43
CA PHE A 57 -20.51 9.98 0.18
C PHE A 57 -20.56 10.07 1.72
N GLU A 58 -21.14 11.16 2.23
CA GLU A 58 -21.26 11.42 3.65
C GLU A 58 -22.10 10.35 4.36
N GLU A 59 -23.20 9.93 3.73
CA GLU A 59 -24.04 8.85 4.20
C GLU A 59 -23.34 7.50 4.07
N ARG A 60 -22.64 7.27 2.94
CA ARG A 60 -21.91 6.01 2.68
C ARG A 60 -20.82 5.72 3.72
N TRP A 61 -20.12 6.75 4.19
CA TRP A 61 -19.03 6.59 5.17
C TRP A 61 -19.39 7.06 6.57
N ASN A 62 -20.59 7.62 6.77
CA ASN A 62 -21.00 8.31 7.99
C ASN A 62 -19.98 9.38 8.43
N LYS A 63 -19.42 10.12 7.46
CA LYS A 63 -18.32 11.10 7.64
C LYS A 63 -18.41 12.21 6.60
N GLY A 64 -18.23 13.47 7.01
CA GLY A 64 -18.35 14.62 6.12
C GLY A 64 -17.03 15.06 5.47
N LEU A 65 -17.09 16.23 4.84
CA LEU A 65 -15.96 16.88 4.15
C LEU A 65 -14.75 17.12 5.07
N GLU A 66 -14.96 17.27 6.38
CA GLU A 66 -13.89 17.40 7.38
C GLU A 66 -12.98 16.16 7.45
N SER A 67 -13.49 15.00 7.03
CA SER A 67 -12.72 13.76 6.93
C SER A 67 -11.89 13.66 5.64
N LEU A 68 -12.09 14.58 4.69
CA LEU A 68 -11.36 14.63 3.43
C LEU A 68 -10.26 15.69 3.50
N GLU A 69 -9.06 15.33 3.08
CA GLU A 69 -7.89 16.21 3.04
C GLU A 69 -7.36 16.31 1.61
N ALA A 70 -7.17 17.53 1.13
CA ALA A 70 -6.53 17.74 -0.15
C ALA A 70 -5.07 17.33 -0.07
N ALA A 71 -4.70 16.29 -0.81
CA ALA A 71 -3.37 15.73 -0.85
C ALA A 71 -2.47 16.45 -1.87
N SER A 72 -3.09 17.11 -2.86
CA SER A 72 -2.40 17.87 -3.89
C SER A 72 -3.13 19.16 -4.29
N GLY A 73 -2.45 19.98 -5.09
CA GLY A 73 -3.04 21.15 -5.74
C GLY A 73 -3.26 22.34 -4.82
N LYS A 74 -4.17 23.23 -5.23
CA LYS A 74 -4.43 24.54 -4.61
C LYS A 74 -4.69 24.48 -3.11
N TYR A 75 -5.33 23.41 -2.64
CA TYR A 75 -5.77 23.28 -1.25
C TYR A 75 -4.91 22.31 -0.42
N LYS A 76 -3.73 21.90 -0.92
CA LYS A 76 -2.90 20.87 -0.28
C LYS A 76 -2.71 21.10 1.23
N GLY A 77 -2.90 20.04 2.01
CA GLY A 77 -2.70 20.03 3.47
C GLY A 77 -3.87 20.60 4.26
N THR A 78 -5.00 20.89 3.61
CA THR A 78 -6.21 21.38 4.27
C THR A 78 -7.36 20.39 4.19
N ARG A 79 -8.24 20.42 5.20
CA ARG A 79 -9.52 19.70 5.15
C ARG A 79 -10.47 20.39 4.19
N LEU A 80 -11.31 19.59 3.52
CA LEU A 80 -12.25 20.14 2.56
C LEU A 80 -13.38 20.90 3.25
N THR A 81 -13.84 21.94 2.57
CA THR A 81 -15.03 22.73 2.87
C THR A 81 -15.97 22.61 1.67
N PRO A 82 -17.26 22.98 1.79
CA PRO A 82 -18.16 22.98 0.63
C PRO A 82 -17.60 23.79 -0.56
N ALA A 83 -16.93 24.91 -0.27
CA ALA A 83 -16.32 25.76 -1.29
C ALA A 83 -15.12 25.08 -1.97
N SER A 84 -14.18 24.51 -1.20
CA SER A 84 -13.01 23.83 -1.80
C SER A 84 -13.37 22.52 -2.49
N TYR A 85 -14.37 21.78 -1.99
CA TYR A 85 -14.92 20.61 -2.67
C TYR A 85 -15.52 20.99 -4.03
N ALA A 86 -16.37 22.00 -4.09
CA ALA A 86 -16.99 22.46 -5.33
C ALA A 86 -15.96 22.98 -6.33
N ASP A 87 -14.98 23.77 -5.88
CA ASP A 87 -13.90 24.29 -6.72
C ASP A 87 -13.06 23.15 -7.32
N LEU A 88 -12.60 22.21 -6.50
CA LEU A 88 -11.81 21.07 -6.95
C LEU A 88 -12.59 20.18 -7.93
N ARG A 89 -13.85 19.85 -7.62
CA ARG A 89 -14.70 19.03 -8.51
C ARG A 89 -14.89 19.67 -9.89
N ALA A 90 -15.02 21.00 -9.96
CA ALA A 90 -15.26 21.71 -11.21
C ALA A 90 -13.97 22.01 -12.00
N ASN A 91 -12.91 22.41 -11.30
CA ASN A 91 -11.74 23.05 -11.92
C ASN A 91 -10.45 22.20 -11.84
N ASP A 92 -10.37 21.23 -10.92
CA ASP A 92 -9.22 20.33 -10.78
C ASP A 92 -9.66 18.91 -10.36
N PRO A 93 -10.39 18.18 -11.23
CA PRO A 93 -10.89 16.84 -10.91
C PRO A 93 -9.77 15.81 -10.73
N HIS A 94 -8.53 16.16 -11.05
CA HIS A 94 -7.33 15.32 -10.85
C HIS A 94 -6.58 15.65 -9.56
N ALA A 95 -7.06 16.58 -8.73
CA ALA A 95 -6.54 16.77 -7.39
C ALA A 95 -6.73 15.49 -6.56
N LEU A 96 -5.66 15.04 -5.89
CA LEU A 96 -5.70 13.90 -5.00
C LEU A 96 -6.31 14.29 -3.65
N ILE A 97 -7.18 13.42 -3.14
CA ILE A 97 -7.84 13.55 -1.84
C ILE A 97 -7.52 12.33 -1.00
N ILE A 98 -7.02 12.58 0.21
CA ILE A 98 -6.90 11.56 1.25
C ILE A 98 -8.22 11.53 2.02
N ALA A 99 -8.87 10.38 2.05
CA ALA A 99 -10.11 10.16 2.79
C ALA A 99 -9.81 9.41 4.09
N HIS A 100 -9.91 10.10 5.23
CA HIS A 100 -9.64 9.56 6.57
C HIS A 100 -10.87 8.85 7.14
N VAL A 101 -11.35 7.85 6.41
CA VAL A 101 -12.70 7.30 6.61
C VAL A 101 -12.73 5.85 7.11
N MET A 102 -11.60 5.13 7.06
CA MET A 102 -11.56 3.69 7.34
C MET A 102 -11.26 3.37 8.81
N ASN A 103 -11.56 2.15 9.21
CA ASN A 103 -11.26 1.60 10.54
C ASN A 103 -9.84 1.00 10.57
N GLU A 104 -8.95 1.52 11.40
CA GLU A 104 -7.57 1.06 11.49
C GLU A 104 -7.43 -0.39 11.96
N GLU A 105 -8.27 -0.83 12.90
CA GLU A 105 -8.23 -2.22 13.40
C GLU A 105 -8.63 -3.21 12.31
N GLU A 106 -9.53 -2.82 11.41
CA GLU A 106 -9.89 -3.64 10.25
C GLU A 106 -8.79 -3.67 9.18
N ILE A 107 -8.04 -2.57 9.00
CA ILE A 107 -6.83 -2.57 8.16
C ILE A 107 -5.77 -3.51 8.75
N ARG A 108 -5.56 -3.45 10.07
CA ARG A 108 -4.65 -4.38 10.78
C ARG A 108 -5.09 -5.83 10.58
N LEU A 109 -6.38 -6.11 10.77
CA LEU A 109 -6.96 -7.44 10.55
C LEU A 109 -6.68 -7.96 9.14
N CYS A 110 -6.96 -7.15 8.11
CA CYS A 110 -6.65 -7.52 6.72
C CYS A 110 -5.16 -7.77 6.50
N LEU A 111 -4.31 -6.85 6.96
CA LEU A 111 -2.86 -6.92 6.76
C LEU A 111 -2.24 -8.16 7.43
N SER A 112 -2.70 -8.50 8.64
CA SER A 112 -2.22 -9.67 9.40
C SER A 112 -2.69 -11.01 8.84
N HIS A 113 -3.61 -11.02 7.87
CA HIS A 113 -4.05 -12.25 7.25
C HIS A 113 -2.89 -12.93 6.50
N PRO A 114 -2.59 -14.23 6.71
CA PRO A 114 -1.41 -14.89 6.13
C PRO A 114 -1.30 -14.81 4.60
N GLU A 115 -2.43 -14.65 3.91
CA GLU A 115 -2.52 -14.56 2.46
C GLU A 115 -2.72 -13.14 1.92
N CYS A 116 -2.54 -12.11 2.76
CA CYS A 116 -2.57 -10.70 2.34
C CYS A 116 -1.15 -10.16 2.09
N ALA A 117 -0.81 -9.84 0.85
CA ALA A 117 0.47 -9.18 0.57
C ALA A 117 0.46 -7.71 1.02
N VAL A 118 1.65 -7.18 1.32
CA VAL A 118 1.87 -5.75 1.48
C VAL A 118 1.95 -5.12 0.10
N ALA A 119 1.07 -4.16 -0.19
CA ALA A 119 1.13 -3.31 -1.36
C ALA A 119 0.99 -1.85 -0.95
N SER A 120 1.70 -0.93 -1.60
CA SER A 120 1.67 0.49 -1.20
C SER A 120 0.46 1.25 -1.69
N ASP A 121 -0.06 0.88 -2.87
CA ASP A 121 -1.06 1.68 -3.58
C ASP A 121 -0.63 3.16 -3.72
N GLY A 122 0.67 3.39 -3.86
CA GLY A 122 1.25 4.73 -3.91
C GLY A 122 0.79 5.50 -5.14
N VAL A 123 -0.04 6.53 -4.95
CA VAL A 123 -0.44 7.47 -5.99
C VAL A 123 0.17 8.82 -5.69
N LEU A 124 0.94 9.34 -6.65
CA LEU A 124 1.58 10.66 -6.58
C LEU A 124 1.22 11.46 -7.82
N HIS A 125 0.88 12.72 -7.61
CA HIS A 125 0.72 13.73 -8.65
C HIS A 125 1.72 14.86 -8.38
N GLN A 126 2.72 15.01 -9.25
CA GLN A 126 3.77 16.03 -9.12
C GLN A 126 4.47 16.04 -7.73
N GLY A 127 4.74 14.84 -7.19
CA GLY A 127 5.39 14.69 -5.87
C GLY A 127 4.46 14.91 -4.67
N GLN A 128 3.14 15.01 -4.88
CA GLN A 128 2.12 15.16 -3.84
C GLN A 128 1.17 13.95 -3.87
N GLY A 129 0.68 13.48 -2.72
CA GLY A 129 -0.22 12.32 -2.66
C GLY A 129 -0.36 11.75 -1.26
N HIS A 130 -0.29 10.44 -1.09
CA HIS A 130 -0.48 9.79 0.22
C HIS A 130 0.87 9.32 0.79
N PRO A 131 1.14 9.43 2.11
CA PRO A 131 2.38 8.95 2.74
C PRO A 131 2.69 7.46 2.51
N ARG A 132 1.71 6.69 2.06
CA ARG A 132 1.84 5.27 1.72
C ARG A 132 2.82 5.05 0.56
N ALA A 133 3.06 6.06 -0.28
CA ALA A 133 4.03 6.01 -1.35
C ALA A 133 5.48 5.79 -0.85
N ALA A 134 5.83 6.32 0.33
CA ALA A 134 7.18 6.21 0.91
C ALA A 134 7.24 5.41 2.22
N GLY A 135 6.12 5.27 2.94
CA GLY A 135 6.10 4.66 4.28
C GLY A 135 5.55 3.24 4.38
N THR A 136 4.98 2.67 3.30
CA THR A 136 4.22 1.40 3.40
C THR A 136 5.01 0.25 4.01
N PHE A 137 6.16 -0.13 3.43
CA PHE A 137 6.82 -1.36 3.82
C PHE A 137 7.36 -1.32 5.26
N PRO A 138 8.07 -0.27 5.71
CA PRO A 138 8.47 -0.14 7.11
C PRO A 138 7.28 -0.16 8.08
N ARG A 139 6.20 0.55 7.75
CA ARG A 139 4.98 0.60 8.59
C ARG A 139 4.32 -0.76 8.71
N ALA A 140 4.15 -1.45 7.59
CA ALA A 140 3.51 -2.77 7.54
C ALA A 140 4.34 -3.81 8.31
N LEU A 141 5.66 -3.85 8.11
CA LEU A 141 6.53 -4.76 8.83
C LEU A 141 6.49 -4.52 10.34
N ARG A 142 6.44 -3.26 10.80
CA ARG A 142 6.22 -2.95 12.21
C ARG A 142 4.89 -3.52 12.72
N TRP A 143 3.78 -3.26 12.04
CA TRP A 143 2.45 -3.75 12.45
C TRP A 143 2.36 -5.27 12.47
N LEU A 144 2.95 -5.96 11.49
CA LEU A 144 3.01 -7.43 11.46
C LEU A 144 3.81 -7.96 12.65
N ARG A 145 4.93 -7.31 13.01
CA ARG A 145 5.73 -7.66 14.18
C ARG A 145 4.98 -7.39 15.50
N GLU A 146 4.25 -6.28 15.60
CA GLU A 146 3.39 -5.95 16.75
C GLU A 146 2.25 -6.97 16.90
N ALA A 147 1.74 -7.52 15.79
CA ALA A 147 0.75 -8.60 15.78
C ALA A 147 1.32 -9.98 16.16
N GLY A 148 2.63 -10.08 16.45
CA GLY A 148 3.27 -11.29 16.95
C GLY A 148 3.93 -12.19 15.89
N LEU A 149 3.87 -11.84 14.61
CA LEU A 149 4.53 -12.61 13.55
C LEU A 149 6.04 -12.51 13.69
N SER A 150 6.77 -13.61 13.47
CA SER A 150 8.23 -13.64 13.32
C SER A 150 8.72 -12.77 12.14
N TRP A 151 10.01 -12.43 12.10
CA TRP A 151 10.57 -11.72 10.94
C TRP A 151 10.39 -12.45 9.61
N PRO A 152 10.63 -13.78 9.51
CA PRO A 152 10.34 -14.52 8.28
C PRO A 152 8.87 -14.45 7.85
N GLU A 153 7.94 -14.55 8.80
CA GLU A 153 6.50 -14.41 8.51
C GLU A 153 6.17 -13.00 8.03
N ALA A 154 6.59 -11.96 8.74
CA ALA A 154 6.33 -10.57 8.35
C ALA A 154 6.94 -10.22 6.99
N VAL A 155 8.19 -10.62 6.73
CA VAL A 155 8.89 -10.38 5.47
C VAL A 155 8.23 -11.13 4.31
N ARG A 156 7.67 -12.33 4.54
CA ARG A 156 6.94 -13.10 3.51
C ARG A 156 5.82 -12.26 2.87
N HIS A 157 5.10 -11.43 3.63
CA HIS A 157 4.05 -10.56 3.08
C HIS A 157 4.57 -9.55 2.04
N ALA A 158 5.86 -9.22 2.07
CA ALA A 158 6.50 -8.28 1.16
C ALA A 158 7.45 -8.93 0.13
N THR A 159 7.66 -10.25 0.18
CA THR A 159 8.62 -10.96 -0.68
C THR A 159 8.01 -12.16 -1.39
N SER A 160 8.04 -13.35 -0.78
CA SER A 160 7.65 -14.60 -1.43
C SER A 160 6.15 -14.68 -1.70
N LEU A 161 5.30 -14.06 -0.87
CA LEU A 161 3.86 -14.00 -1.13
C LEU A 161 3.56 -13.19 -2.42
N PRO A 162 3.92 -11.90 -2.54
CA PRO A 162 3.67 -11.15 -3.79
C PRO A 162 4.42 -11.72 -5.00
N ALA A 163 5.61 -12.29 -4.84
CA ALA A 163 6.30 -12.99 -5.93
C ALA A 163 5.49 -14.18 -6.44
N SER A 164 4.92 -14.99 -5.53
CA SER A 164 4.05 -16.11 -5.89
C SER A 164 2.78 -15.63 -6.60
N MET A 165 2.16 -14.54 -6.12
CA MET A 165 0.97 -13.92 -6.73
C MET A 165 1.21 -13.50 -8.18
N ALA A 166 2.41 -12.99 -8.46
CA ALA A 166 2.82 -12.53 -9.79
C ALA A 166 3.50 -13.61 -10.66
N PHE A 167 3.58 -14.86 -10.19
CA PHE A 167 4.27 -15.98 -10.88
C PHE A 167 5.75 -15.71 -11.15
N LEU A 168 6.42 -15.03 -10.21
CA LEU A 168 7.83 -14.67 -10.34
C LEU A 168 8.72 -15.67 -9.58
N PRO A 169 9.87 -16.07 -10.13
CA PRO A 169 10.85 -16.93 -9.45
C PRO A 169 11.73 -16.13 -8.46
N SER A 170 11.16 -15.11 -7.81
CA SER A 170 11.85 -14.18 -6.90
C SER A 170 11.20 -14.18 -5.50
N GLY A 171 11.62 -13.26 -4.63
CA GLY A 171 11.05 -13.11 -3.29
C GLY A 171 11.54 -14.14 -2.26
N VAL A 172 12.50 -14.99 -2.63
CA VAL A 172 13.15 -15.96 -1.74
C VAL A 172 14.67 -15.84 -1.84
N LEU A 173 15.36 -16.17 -0.74
CA LEU A 173 16.82 -16.26 -0.72
C LEU A 173 17.23 -17.71 -0.95
N SER A 174 17.55 -18.03 -2.20
CA SER A 174 18.03 -19.36 -2.60
C SER A 174 19.00 -19.26 -3.78
N GLU A 175 19.86 -20.27 -3.94
CA GLU A 175 20.71 -20.38 -5.13
C GLU A 175 19.86 -20.37 -6.40
N GLY A 176 20.30 -19.63 -7.42
CA GLY A 176 19.59 -19.47 -8.69
C GLY A 176 18.46 -18.42 -8.71
N ALA A 177 18.01 -17.92 -7.55
CA ALA A 177 17.06 -16.82 -7.49
C ALA A 177 17.74 -15.47 -7.84
N PRO A 178 16.99 -14.46 -8.32
CA PRO A 178 17.51 -13.12 -8.49
C PRO A 178 18.09 -12.58 -7.17
N ALA A 179 19.26 -11.93 -7.24
CA ALA A 179 19.86 -11.25 -6.10
C ALA A 179 19.17 -9.89 -5.83
N ASP A 180 17.87 -9.95 -5.56
CA ASP A 180 17.03 -8.83 -5.13
C ASP A 180 16.96 -8.86 -3.59
N LEU A 181 17.73 -7.99 -2.92
CA LEU A 181 17.97 -8.03 -1.48
C LEU A 181 17.72 -6.67 -0.85
N VAL A 182 17.28 -6.67 0.41
CA VAL A 182 17.21 -5.46 1.25
C VAL A 182 17.95 -5.75 2.54
N LEU A 183 18.96 -4.95 2.87
CA LEU A 183 19.58 -4.93 4.19
C LEU A 183 18.96 -3.81 5.00
N PHE A 184 18.35 -4.15 6.13
CA PHE A 184 17.76 -3.18 7.03
C PHE A 184 18.01 -3.58 8.49
N SER A 185 17.97 -2.59 9.37
CA SER A 185 18.07 -2.78 10.82
C SER A 185 16.68 -2.96 11.42
N PRO A 186 16.36 -4.13 12.01
CA PRO A 186 15.08 -4.40 12.66
C PRO A 186 14.65 -3.32 13.67
N ASP A 187 15.58 -2.84 14.49
CA ASP A 187 15.30 -1.90 15.59
C ASP A 187 15.16 -0.45 15.11
N ARG A 188 15.73 -0.11 13.94
CA ARG A 188 15.69 1.24 13.37
C ARG A 188 14.65 1.40 12.26
N LEU A 189 14.07 0.30 11.78
CA LEU A 189 13.15 0.33 10.65
C LEU A 189 11.89 1.14 10.99
N LYS A 190 11.71 2.28 10.32
CA LYS A 190 10.62 3.21 10.64
C LYS A 190 10.13 3.97 9.41
N ASP A 191 8.81 4.05 9.24
CA ASP A 191 8.20 4.99 8.31
C ASP A 191 8.24 6.42 8.86
N LYS A 192 8.65 7.36 8.02
CA LYS A 192 8.70 8.80 8.37
C LYS A 192 7.70 9.64 7.60
N ALA A 193 7.18 9.10 6.50
CA ALA A 193 6.19 9.79 5.68
C ALA A 193 4.92 10.07 6.50
N THR A 194 4.51 11.33 6.52
CA THR A 194 3.29 11.83 7.17
C THR A 194 2.34 12.42 6.14
N PHE A 195 1.11 12.77 6.53
CA PHE A 195 0.18 13.43 5.61
C PHE A 195 0.70 14.80 5.15
N GLN A 196 1.50 15.48 5.99
CA GLN A 196 2.15 16.75 5.69
C GLN A 196 3.42 16.56 4.83
N ASP A 197 4.28 15.61 5.21
CA ASP A 197 5.51 15.25 4.50
C ASP A 197 5.42 13.85 3.92
N GLN A 198 4.75 13.76 2.76
CA GLN A 198 4.27 12.52 2.16
C GLN A 198 5.39 11.66 1.55
N LEU A 199 6.57 12.23 1.35
CA LEU A 199 7.72 11.58 0.70
C LEU A 199 8.95 11.50 1.61
N ALA A 200 8.81 11.79 2.91
CA ALA A 200 9.91 11.65 3.86
C ALA A 200 10.48 10.22 3.78
N PRO A 201 11.80 10.07 3.54
CA PRO A 201 12.42 8.76 3.39
C PRO A 201 12.33 7.98 4.71
N PRO A 202 12.11 6.66 4.65
CA PRO A 202 12.12 5.84 5.85
C PRO A 202 13.53 5.75 6.46
N GLU A 203 13.60 5.33 7.71
CA GLU A 203 14.87 5.04 8.39
C GLU A 203 15.12 3.54 8.49
N GLY A 204 16.40 3.17 8.60
CA GLY A 204 16.82 1.81 8.92
C GLY A 204 17.05 0.90 7.72
N ILE A 205 16.88 1.37 6.48
CA ILE A 205 17.24 0.62 5.26
C ILE A 205 18.65 1.03 4.85
N GLU A 206 19.61 0.10 4.89
CA GLU A 206 21.02 0.39 4.61
C GLU A 206 21.39 0.12 3.16
N TYR A 207 20.89 -0.98 2.59
CA TYR A 207 21.14 -1.34 1.20
C TYR A 207 19.88 -1.88 0.54
N VAL A 208 19.68 -1.50 -0.72
CA VAL A 208 18.78 -2.19 -1.65
C VAL A 208 19.62 -2.67 -2.81
N ILE A 209 19.54 -3.96 -3.11
CA ILE A 209 20.26 -4.62 -4.20
C ILE A 209 19.21 -5.17 -5.14
N VAL A 210 19.37 -4.92 -6.44
CA VAL A 210 18.48 -5.39 -7.49
C VAL A 210 19.32 -6.11 -8.54
N ASN A 211 19.02 -7.39 -8.79
CA ASN A 211 19.76 -8.29 -9.66
C ASN A 211 21.28 -8.27 -9.38
N GLY A 212 21.67 -8.24 -8.10
CA GLY A 212 23.06 -8.25 -7.66
C GLY A 212 23.79 -6.90 -7.76
N LYS A 213 23.09 -5.83 -8.15
CA LYS A 213 23.65 -4.47 -8.23
C LYS A 213 23.02 -3.58 -7.16
N VAL A 214 23.85 -2.80 -6.48
CA VAL A 214 23.39 -1.84 -5.47
C VAL A 214 22.51 -0.78 -6.15
N ALA A 215 21.28 -0.64 -5.70
CA ALA A 215 20.28 0.37 -6.10
C ALA A 215 20.12 1.50 -5.07
N LEU A 216 20.43 1.21 -3.80
CA LEU A 216 20.50 2.18 -2.71
C LEU A 216 21.62 1.76 -1.76
N GLU A 217 22.42 2.73 -1.31
CA GLU A 217 23.45 2.57 -0.28
C GLU A 217 23.38 3.75 0.68
N LYS A 218 23.14 3.50 1.98
CA LYS A 218 23.16 4.51 3.06
C LYS A 218 22.40 5.79 2.69
N ASP A 219 21.12 5.63 2.37
CA ASP A 219 20.18 6.70 1.96
C ASP A 219 20.46 7.34 0.58
N GLU A 220 21.50 6.92 -0.14
CA GLU A 220 21.81 7.40 -1.50
C GLU A 220 21.31 6.42 -2.57
N ILE A 221 20.42 6.90 -3.45
CA ILE A 221 19.97 6.13 -4.62
C ILE A 221 21.08 6.13 -5.67
N THR A 222 21.52 4.93 -6.08
CA THR A 222 22.57 4.77 -7.08
C THR A 222 22.03 4.98 -8.49
N ARG A 223 22.90 5.40 -9.42
CA ARG A 223 22.58 5.58 -10.84
C ARG A 223 23.65 4.93 -11.73
N PRO A 224 23.29 4.44 -12.94
CA PRO A 224 21.94 4.40 -13.51
C PRO A 224 21.03 3.34 -12.85
N ALA A 225 19.72 3.39 -13.11
CA ALA A 225 18.79 2.39 -12.59
C ALA A 225 19.16 0.98 -13.07
N VAL A 226 19.05 -0.01 -12.18
CA VAL A 226 19.52 -1.39 -12.39
C VAL A 226 18.40 -2.42 -12.60
N GLY A 227 17.15 -1.96 -12.63
CA GLY A 227 15.97 -2.80 -12.83
C GLY A 227 15.85 -3.32 -14.27
N ARG A 228 15.01 -4.35 -14.44
CA ARG A 228 14.62 -4.89 -15.75
C ARG A 228 13.12 -5.15 -15.79
N LEU A 229 12.55 -5.15 -17.00
CA LEU A 229 11.17 -5.58 -17.20
C LEU A 229 11.05 -7.07 -16.86
N LEU A 230 10.05 -7.40 -16.03
CA LEU A 230 9.67 -8.78 -15.75
C LEU A 230 8.48 -9.13 -16.64
N THR A 231 8.58 -10.26 -17.34
CA THR A 231 7.48 -10.80 -18.13
C THR A 231 6.97 -12.06 -17.46
N ARG A 232 5.65 -12.25 -17.50
CA ARG A 232 5.07 -13.53 -17.12
C ARG A 232 5.50 -14.57 -18.17
N PRO A 233 6.21 -15.65 -17.79
CA PRO A 233 6.51 -16.71 -18.73
C PRO A 233 5.19 -17.31 -19.27
N PRO A 234 5.14 -17.72 -20.55
CA PRO A 234 3.95 -18.36 -21.10
C PRO A 234 3.56 -19.54 -20.21
N VAL A 235 2.29 -19.62 -19.83
CA VAL A 235 1.76 -20.80 -19.13
C VAL A 235 1.84 -21.95 -20.15
N LYS A 236 2.67 -22.96 -19.87
CA LYS A 236 2.69 -24.21 -20.63
C LYS A 236 1.49 -25.06 -20.27
#